data_AF-A0A5Q0BFH3-F1
#
_entry.id   AF-A0A5Q0BFH3-F1
#
_cell.length_a   1.000
_cell.length_b   1.000
_cell.length_c   1.000
_cell.angle_alpha   90.00
_cell.angle_beta   90.00
_cell.angle_gamma   90.00
#
_symmetry.space_group_name_H-M   'P 1'
#
loop_
_entity.id
_entity.type
_entity.pdbx_description
1 polymer ?
#
loop_
_entity_poly.entity_id
_entity_poly.type
_entity_poly.pdbx_seq_one_letter_code
_entity_poly.pdbx_strand_id
1 'polypeptide(L)'
;MLDWNDPLATFKSNAGGSAAALPFASGNLSEEAFEPAITTQAPGESNTAVALCGTSAALPVLSGATGLENIEIGARRIQVDDKKIINCRADLNQLVPFKYQWAWQKYLDACANHWMPQEINMNADIALWKSADGLTEDERTIIKRNLGFFSTADSLVANNLVLAVYRHITNPECRQYLLRQAFEEALHTHAYQYVVESLGLDEGEVFNMYRELPAVARKAEWALPFTQYLSDPHFHTGTTENDQRLLRELIAFYVVFEGIFFYVGFTQILSMGRRNKMTGTAEQFQYIMRDESMHMNFGIDVINQIKLENPQLWSAGFKSDMIQMIREAVDIETQYAYDTMPRGVIGLNAPMFREYLEFIANRRCAQIGLPEQYPGVNNPFPWMSEVLDLKKEKNFFETRVTEYQTGGALSWD
;
A
#
# COMPACT_ATOMS: atom_id res chain seq x y z
N MET A 1 -15.49 -4.63 10.71
CA MET A 1 -15.20 -3.38 9.96
C MET A 1 -15.46 -2.21 10.90
N LEU A 2 -14.50 -1.30 11.04
CA LEU A 2 -14.54 -0.21 12.03
C LEU A 2 -15.56 0.88 11.67
N ASP A 3 -16.28 1.36 12.68
CA ASP A 3 -17.10 2.57 12.66
C ASP A 3 -16.20 3.80 12.88
N TRP A 4 -16.30 4.80 12.00
CA TRP A 4 -15.43 5.99 12.03
C TRP A 4 -15.81 7.00 13.12
N ASN A 5 -16.99 6.84 13.73
CA ASN A 5 -17.45 7.64 14.87
C ASN A 5 -17.08 7.02 16.24
N ASP A 6 -16.80 5.71 16.28
CA ASP A 6 -16.29 5.00 17.45
C ASP A 6 -15.32 3.88 17.04
N PRO A 7 -14.02 4.20 16.87
CA PRO A 7 -13.00 3.26 16.40
C PRO A 7 -12.66 2.14 17.40
N LEU A 8 -13.35 2.03 18.54
CA LEU A 8 -13.17 0.97 19.53
C LEU A 8 -14.33 -0.04 19.56
N ALA A 9 -15.41 0.18 18.79
CA ALA A 9 -16.60 -0.66 18.83
C ALA A 9 -16.35 -2.13 18.44
N THR A 10 -15.41 -2.39 17.53
CA THR A 10 -15.07 -3.76 17.06
C THR A 10 -14.38 -4.63 18.11
N PHE A 11 -13.87 -4.06 19.20
CA PHE A 11 -13.21 -4.84 20.26
C PHE A 11 -14.20 -5.39 21.31
N LYS A 12 -15.47 -4.98 21.30
CA LYS A 12 -16.46 -5.39 22.30
C LYS A 12 -17.29 -6.63 21.90
N SER A 13 -17.32 -7.02 20.63
CA SER A 13 -18.34 -7.97 20.13
C SER A 13 -17.90 -9.43 19.93
N ASN A 14 -16.64 -9.80 20.15
CA ASN A 14 -16.18 -11.19 19.94
C ASN A 14 -16.14 -12.05 21.22
N ALA A 15 -17.22 -11.99 22.01
CA ALA A 15 -17.48 -12.93 23.08
C ALA A 15 -18.76 -13.73 22.76
N GLY A 16 -18.64 -14.74 21.90
CA GLY A 16 -19.65 -15.80 21.76
C GLY A 16 -20.21 -16.00 20.35
N GLY A 17 -19.82 -17.09 19.70
CA GLY A 17 -20.46 -17.60 18.49
C GLY A 17 -19.75 -18.83 17.93
N SER A 18 -20.39 -20.00 17.97
CA SER A 18 -19.80 -21.30 17.61
C SER A 18 -19.74 -21.54 16.10
N ALA A 19 -18.67 -22.21 15.66
CA ALA A 19 -18.46 -22.60 14.27
C ALA A 19 -19.37 -23.76 13.85
N ALA A 20 -20.10 -23.60 12.73
CA ALA A 20 -20.78 -24.69 12.04
C ALA A 20 -19.93 -25.14 10.83
N ALA A 21 -19.70 -26.46 10.73
CA ALA A 21 -18.93 -27.09 9.67
C ALA A 21 -19.77 -27.31 8.40
N LEU A 22 -19.14 -27.17 7.23
CA LEU A 22 -19.70 -27.58 5.93
C LEU A 22 -19.07 -28.90 5.46
N PRO A 23 -19.79 -29.74 4.69
CA PRO A 23 -19.36 -31.09 4.35
C PRO A 23 -18.48 -31.14 3.09
N PHE A 24 -17.43 -31.98 3.12
CA PHE A 24 -16.65 -32.38 1.96
C PHE A 24 -17.36 -33.49 1.17
N ALA A 25 -17.46 -33.34 -0.15
CA ALA A 25 -17.86 -34.40 -1.07
C ALA A 25 -16.61 -35.11 -1.63
N SER A 26 -16.54 -36.42 -1.46
CA SER A 26 -15.52 -37.31 -2.00
C SER A 26 -15.90 -37.82 -3.39
N GLY A 27 -15.03 -37.61 -4.37
CA GLY A 27 -15.14 -38.20 -5.72
C GLY A 27 -13.92 -39.04 -6.06
N ASN A 28 -14.16 -40.34 -6.32
CA ASN A 28 -13.18 -41.31 -6.83
C ASN A 28 -12.73 -40.95 -8.25
N LEU A 29 -11.45 -41.11 -8.54
CA LEU A 29 -10.94 -41.27 -9.91
C LEU A 29 -10.01 -42.48 -9.97
N SER A 30 -10.32 -43.34 -10.94
CA SER A 30 -9.69 -44.62 -11.25
C SER A 30 -8.33 -44.46 -11.92
N GLU A 31 -7.47 -45.45 -11.67
CA GLU A 31 -6.16 -45.70 -12.30
C GLU A 31 -6.26 -45.87 -13.82
N GLU A 32 -5.34 -45.25 -14.56
CA GLU A 32 -4.82 -45.81 -15.81
C GLU A 32 -3.32 -45.49 -15.93
N ALA A 33 -2.56 -46.52 -16.30
CA ALA A 33 -1.11 -46.60 -16.28
C ALA A 33 -0.47 -46.09 -17.58
N PHE A 34 0.71 -45.46 -17.47
CA PHE A 34 1.68 -45.34 -18.56
C PHE A 34 3.13 -45.27 -18.02
N GLU A 35 3.89 -46.35 -18.21
CA GLU A 35 5.35 -46.36 -18.38
C GLU A 35 5.68 -46.21 -19.89
N PRO A 36 6.89 -45.84 -20.38
CA PRO A 36 8.25 -46.20 -19.89
C PRO A 36 9.26 -45.00 -20.03
N ALA A 37 10.60 -45.05 -19.95
CA ALA A 37 11.64 -46.05 -19.91
C ALA A 37 12.91 -45.43 -19.27
N ILE A 38 13.73 -46.27 -18.63
CA ILE A 38 15.03 -45.95 -18.07
C ILE A 38 16.12 -46.01 -19.16
N THR A 39 17.03 -45.03 -19.18
CA THR A 39 18.36 -45.20 -19.79
C THR A 39 19.44 -44.71 -18.83
N THR A 40 20.32 -45.64 -18.50
CA THR A 40 21.51 -45.54 -17.66
C THR A 40 22.64 -44.76 -18.34
N GLN A 41 23.37 -43.94 -17.58
CA GLN A 41 24.84 -43.80 -17.73
C GLN A 41 25.46 -43.07 -16.52
N ALA A 42 26.39 -43.74 -15.85
CA ALA A 42 27.39 -43.14 -14.95
C ALA A 42 28.66 -42.80 -15.78
N PRO A 43 29.56 -41.90 -15.33
CA PRO A 43 30.60 -42.35 -14.38
C PRO A 43 31.18 -41.27 -13.42
N GLY A 44 31.89 -41.73 -12.39
CA GLY A 44 33.16 -41.10 -11.98
C GLY A 44 33.24 -40.50 -10.57
N GLU A 45 33.70 -41.31 -9.61
CA GLU A 45 34.26 -40.84 -8.34
C GLU A 45 35.58 -40.09 -8.57
N SER A 46 35.81 -38.96 -7.89
CA SER A 46 37.15 -38.62 -7.42
C SER A 46 37.10 -37.81 -6.12
N ASN A 47 37.74 -38.38 -5.10
CA ASN A 47 38.00 -37.82 -3.79
C ASN A 47 38.86 -36.55 -3.87
N THR A 48 38.44 -35.48 -3.18
CA THR A 48 39.38 -34.58 -2.52
C THR A 48 38.80 -34.12 -1.19
N ALA A 49 39.30 -34.74 -0.11
CA ALA A 49 39.10 -34.26 1.25
C ALA A 49 40.00 -33.03 1.46
N VAL A 50 39.39 -31.86 1.66
CA VAL A 50 40.10 -30.67 2.16
C VAL A 50 39.69 -30.46 3.61
N ALA A 51 40.70 -30.55 4.49
CA ALA A 51 40.56 -30.43 5.92
C ALA A 51 40.01 -29.07 6.34
N LEU A 52 38.97 -29.10 7.18
CA LEU A 52 38.40 -27.96 7.89
C LEU A 52 39.39 -27.44 8.93
N CYS A 53 39.97 -26.26 8.68
CA CYS A 53 40.60 -25.45 9.71
C CYS A 53 39.54 -24.48 10.25
N GLY A 54 39.23 -24.62 11.54
CA GLY A 54 38.15 -23.90 12.20
C GLY A 54 38.39 -22.40 12.28
N THR A 55 37.49 -21.64 11.66
CA THR A 55 37.15 -20.30 12.11
C THR A 55 35.86 -20.39 12.91
N SER A 56 35.88 -19.81 14.11
CA SER A 56 34.70 -19.61 14.95
C SER A 56 33.64 -18.86 14.16
N ALA A 57 32.70 -19.59 13.54
CA ALA A 57 31.53 -19.02 12.92
C ALA A 57 30.73 -18.32 14.01
N ALA A 58 30.66 -16.98 13.94
CA ALA A 58 29.59 -16.26 14.62
C ALA A 58 28.27 -16.94 14.24
N LEU A 59 27.44 -17.25 15.23
CA LEU A 59 26.09 -17.81 15.00
C LEU A 59 25.43 -16.98 13.89
N PRO A 60 24.95 -17.59 12.79
CA PRO A 60 24.37 -16.83 11.70
C PRO A 60 23.22 -16.01 12.27
N VAL A 61 23.19 -14.70 11.96
CA VAL A 61 22.03 -13.85 12.25
C VAL A 61 20.84 -14.53 11.57
N LEU A 62 19.91 -15.05 12.37
CA LEU A 62 18.85 -15.93 11.89
C LEU A 62 17.77 -15.11 11.20
N SER A 63 18.00 -14.76 9.93
CA SER A 63 16.98 -14.11 9.08
C SER A 63 15.78 -15.03 8.84
N GLY A 64 14.64 -14.44 8.53
CA GLY A 64 13.47 -15.19 8.10
C GLY A 64 13.68 -15.92 6.77
N ALA A 65 12.77 -16.84 6.45
CA ALA A 65 12.71 -17.53 5.18
C ALA A 65 12.49 -16.54 4.03
N THR A 66 13.00 -16.91 2.87
CA THR A 66 13.02 -16.09 1.65
C THR A 66 12.02 -16.60 0.61
N GLY A 67 11.72 -17.91 0.63
CA GLY A 67 11.03 -18.64 -0.43
C GLY A 67 11.99 -19.33 -1.41
N LEU A 68 13.31 -19.17 -1.22
CA LEU A 68 14.36 -19.76 -2.06
C LEU A 68 15.05 -20.96 -1.38
N GLU A 69 14.53 -21.42 -0.26
CA GLU A 69 15.08 -22.55 0.49
C GLU A 69 15.00 -23.85 -0.35
N ASN A 70 15.98 -24.75 -0.16
CA ASN A 70 15.97 -26.06 -0.80
C ASN A 70 14.75 -26.88 -0.36
N ILE A 71 14.13 -27.58 -1.31
CA ILE A 71 12.96 -28.42 -1.05
C ILE A 71 13.37 -29.64 -0.19
N GLU A 72 12.74 -29.79 0.97
CA GLU A 72 12.89 -30.96 1.83
C GLU A 72 11.77 -31.98 1.55
N ILE A 73 12.12 -33.06 0.85
CA ILE A 73 11.17 -34.16 0.55
C ILE A 73 10.81 -34.89 1.86
N GLY A 74 9.52 -34.94 2.18
CA GLY A 74 9.00 -35.57 3.40
C GLY A 74 8.85 -34.64 4.59
N ALA A 75 9.12 -33.34 4.43
CA ALA A 75 8.87 -32.34 5.47
C ALA A 75 7.40 -32.33 5.90
N ARG A 76 7.15 -31.99 7.17
CA ARG A 76 5.79 -31.85 7.71
C ARG A 76 5.06 -30.70 7.02
N ARG A 77 3.73 -30.80 6.93
CA ARG A 77 2.87 -29.70 6.48
C ARG A 77 2.99 -28.49 7.42
N ILE A 78 2.86 -27.29 6.84
CA ILE A 78 2.83 -26.03 7.58
C ILE A 78 1.56 -25.94 8.44
N GLN A 79 1.73 -25.53 9.69
CA GLN A 79 0.63 -25.22 10.60
C GLN A 79 0.49 -23.70 10.75
N VAL A 80 -0.70 -23.25 11.16
CA VAL A 80 -1.00 -21.82 11.31
C VAL A 80 0.02 -21.13 12.23
N ASP A 81 0.37 -21.76 13.35
CA ASP A 81 1.27 -21.17 14.36
C ASP A 81 2.73 -21.03 13.90
N ASP A 82 3.11 -21.71 12.81
CA ASP A 82 4.45 -21.59 12.23
C ASP A 82 4.67 -20.23 11.54
N LYS A 83 3.59 -19.56 11.13
CA LYS A 83 3.63 -18.34 10.31
C LYS A 83 3.84 -17.10 11.18
N LYS A 84 4.65 -16.13 10.72
CA LYS A 84 4.85 -14.81 11.34
C LYS A 84 4.92 -13.72 10.27
N ILE A 85 4.62 -12.47 10.59
CA ILE A 85 4.74 -11.37 9.61
C ILE A 85 6.20 -11.15 9.19
N ILE A 86 7.11 -11.17 10.17
CA ILE A 86 8.56 -11.03 9.96
C ILE A 86 9.29 -12.18 10.63
N ASN A 87 10.48 -12.52 10.14
CA ASN A 87 11.35 -13.54 10.72
C ASN A 87 10.70 -14.93 10.85
N CYS A 88 9.71 -15.22 9.99
CA CYS A 88 9.07 -16.52 9.86
C CYS A 88 10.05 -17.53 9.24
N ARG A 89 9.97 -18.81 9.64
CA ARG A 89 10.77 -19.90 9.07
C ARG A 89 9.95 -20.96 8.35
N ALA A 90 8.63 -20.80 8.32
CA ALA A 90 7.75 -21.65 7.54
C ALA A 90 8.02 -21.44 6.04
N ASP A 91 7.69 -22.46 5.24
CA ASP A 91 7.74 -22.38 3.78
C ASP A 91 6.83 -21.26 3.27
N LEU A 92 7.43 -20.22 2.69
CA LEU A 92 6.72 -19.05 2.18
C LEU A 92 6.06 -19.29 0.82
N ASN A 93 6.33 -20.42 0.16
CA ASN A 93 5.71 -20.76 -1.11
C ASN A 93 4.32 -21.39 -0.92
N GLN A 94 3.97 -21.81 0.31
CA GLN A 94 2.67 -22.38 0.64
C GLN A 94 1.72 -21.31 1.21
N LEU A 95 0.75 -20.91 0.40
CA LEU A 95 -0.26 -19.92 0.81
C LEU A 95 -1.09 -20.37 2.02
N VAL A 96 -1.50 -21.65 2.02
CA VAL A 96 -2.36 -22.24 3.06
C VAL A 96 -1.55 -23.04 4.08
N PRO A 97 -2.02 -23.13 5.34
CA PRO A 97 -3.23 -22.51 5.90
C PRO A 97 -3.08 -21.00 6.15
N PHE A 98 -4.18 -20.25 6.07
CA PHE A 98 -4.18 -18.82 6.37
C PHE A 98 -4.04 -18.55 7.87
N LYS A 99 -3.09 -17.69 8.26
CA LYS A 99 -3.02 -17.14 9.62
C LYS A 99 -3.66 -15.75 9.67
N TYR A 100 -3.28 -14.88 8.74
CA TYR A 100 -3.76 -13.50 8.69
C TYR A 100 -4.91 -13.38 7.71
N GLN A 101 -6.10 -13.83 8.12
CA GLN A 101 -7.30 -13.77 7.28
C GLN A 101 -7.65 -12.33 6.85
N TRP A 102 -7.29 -11.33 7.66
CA TRP A 102 -7.47 -9.92 7.31
C TRP A 102 -6.65 -9.52 6.07
N ALA A 103 -5.44 -10.08 5.88
CA ALA A 103 -4.62 -9.78 4.71
C ALA A 103 -5.24 -10.39 3.45
N TRP A 104 -5.71 -11.63 3.56
CA TRP A 104 -6.43 -12.30 2.48
C TRP A 104 -7.73 -11.58 2.10
N GLN A 105 -8.52 -11.15 3.08
CA GLN A 105 -9.74 -10.39 2.81
C GLN A 105 -9.44 -9.08 2.08
N LYS A 106 -8.43 -8.32 2.52
CA LYS A 106 -8.03 -7.09 1.84
C LYS A 106 -7.57 -7.35 0.40
N TYR A 107 -6.90 -8.47 0.14
CA TYR A 107 -6.54 -8.87 -1.22
C TYR A 107 -7.78 -9.09 -2.09
N LEU A 108 -8.78 -9.81 -1.59
CA LEU A 108 -10.05 -10.01 -2.29
C LEU A 108 -10.79 -8.69 -2.56
N ASP A 109 -10.86 -7.82 -1.54
CA ASP A 109 -11.50 -6.51 -1.64
C ASP A 109 -10.79 -5.63 -2.68
N ALA A 110 -9.45 -5.62 -2.69
CA ALA A 110 -8.65 -4.90 -3.68
C ALA A 110 -8.82 -5.47 -5.10
N CYS A 111 -8.90 -6.79 -5.26
CA CYS A 111 -9.24 -7.40 -6.54
C CYS A 111 -10.63 -6.97 -7.05
N ALA A 112 -11.63 -6.89 -6.16
CA ALA A 112 -12.98 -6.45 -6.50
C ALA A 112 -13.03 -4.97 -6.93
N ASN A 113 -12.03 -4.18 -6.55
CA ASN A 113 -11.89 -2.76 -6.86
C ASN A 113 -11.26 -2.47 -8.23
N HIS A 114 -11.00 -3.46 -9.08
CA HIS A 114 -10.33 -3.24 -10.36
C HIS A 114 -11.01 -2.17 -11.25
N TRP A 115 -10.19 -1.23 -11.73
CA TRP A 115 -10.54 -0.14 -12.64
C TRP A 115 -9.38 0.13 -13.60
N MET A 116 -9.65 0.84 -14.71
CA MET A 116 -8.64 1.29 -15.66
C MET A 116 -8.82 2.79 -15.96
N PRO A 117 -7.74 3.60 -16.05
CA PRO A 117 -7.84 5.04 -16.31
C PRO A 117 -8.60 5.38 -17.58
N GLN A 118 -8.44 4.58 -18.64
CA GLN A 118 -9.12 4.79 -19.93
C GLN A 118 -10.64 4.62 -19.89
N GLU A 119 -11.19 4.02 -18.83
CA GLU A 119 -12.64 3.91 -18.66
C GLU A 119 -13.28 5.28 -18.30
N ILE A 120 -12.46 6.27 -17.93
CA ILE A 120 -12.91 7.57 -17.44
C ILE A 120 -12.78 8.62 -18.55
N ASN A 121 -13.88 9.32 -18.83
CA ASN A 121 -13.97 10.26 -19.93
C ASN A 121 -13.29 11.61 -19.62
N MET A 122 -12.28 11.98 -20.42
CA MET A 122 -11.50 13.21 -20.24
C MET A 122 -11.98 14.40 -21.08
N ASN A 123 -13.03 14.29 -21.90
CA ASN A 123 -13.44 15.35 -22.85
C ASN A 123 -13.77 16.68 -22.16
N ALA A 124 -14.48 16.64 -21.02
CA ALA A 124 -14.84 17.84 -20.27
C ALA A 124 -13.58 18.53 -19.70
N ASP A 125 -12.65 17.75 -19.17
CA ASP A 125 -11.37 18.22 -18.64
C ASP A 125 -10.51 18.84 -19.74
N ILE A 126 -10.42 18.22 -20.92
CA ILE A 126 -9.70 18.74 -22.07
C ILE A 126 -10.28 20.09 -22.52
N ALA A 127 -11.61 20.19 -22.63
CA ALA A 127 -12.29 21.42 -23.02
C ALA A 127 -12.07 22.54 -21.98
N LEU A 128 -12.18 22.21 -20.68
CA LEU A 128 -11.95 23.14 -19.59
C LEU A 128 -10.50 23.61 -19.54
N TRP A 129 -9.54 22.71 -19.73
CA TRP A 129 -8.11 23.00 -19.73
C TRP A 129 -7.71 23.91 -20.89
N LYS A 130 -8.27 23.72 -22.09
CA LYS A 130 -7.99 24.57 -23.26
C LYS A 130 -8.69 25.92 -23.23
N SER A 131 -9.78 26.05 -22.46
CA SER A 131 -10.50 27.31 -22.32
C SER A 131 -9.67 28.35 -21.56
N ALA A 132 -9.62 29.59 -22.09
CA ALA A 132 -8.95 30.71 -21.44
C ALA A 132 -9.58 31.06 -20.08
N ASP A 133 -10.90 30.90 -19.96
CA ASP A 133 -11.67 31.27 -18.76
C ASP A 133 -12.07 30.04 -17.90
N GLY A 134 -11.60 28.84 -18.26
CA GLY A 134 -11.98 27.61 -17.55
C GLY A 134 -11.34 27.48 -16.16
N LEU A 135 -10.04 27.76 -16.07
CA LEU A 135 -9.24 27.66 -14.86
C LEU A 135 -8.40 28.92 -14.68
N THR A 136 -8.33 29.40 -13.46
CA THR A 136 -7.35 30.42 -13.08
C THR A 136 -5.93 29.86 -13.09
N GLU A 137 -4.92 30.73 -13.19
CA GLU A 137 -3.51 30.32 -13.12
C GLU A 137 -3.16 29.60 -11.81
N ASP A 138 -3.79 29.97 -10.69
CA ASP A 138 -3.63 29.27 -9.41
C ASP A 138 -4.22 27.86 -9.46
N GLU A 139 -5.42 27.69 -10.05
CA GLU A 139 -6.02 26.36 -10.24
C GLU A 139 -5.16 25.48 -11.16
N ARG A 140 -4.61 26.04 -12.25
CA ARG A 140 -3.69 25.32 -13.15
C ARG A 140 -2.40 24.93 -12.43
N THR A 141 -1.85 25.82 -11.63
CA THR A 141 -0.63 25.56 -10.84
C THR A 141 -0.85 24.42 -9.85
N ILE A 142 -1.99 24.41 -9.15
CA ILE A 142 -2.37 23.32 -8.25
C ILE A 142 -2.39 21.99 -9.02
N ILE A 143 -3.09 21.92 -10.15
CA ILE A 143 -3.20 20.69 -10.95
C ILE A 143 -1.83 20.22 -11.43
N LYS A 144 -1.00 21.09 -12.02
CA LYS A 144 0.34 20.71 -12.53
C LYS A 144 1.25 20.20 -11.41
N ARG A 145 1.27 20.85 -10.26
CA ARG A 145 2.13 20.47 -9.12
C ARG A 145 1.66 19.22 -8.41
N ASN A 146 0.36 18.99 -8.41
CA ASN A 146 -0.25 17.79 -7.89
C ASN A 146 0.14 16.60 -8.78
N LEU A 147 -0.08 16.71 -10.10
CA LEU A 147 0.33 15.69 -11.07
C LEU A 147 1.85 15.44 -11.03
N GLY A 148 2.68 16.48 -10.95
CA GLY A 148 4.14 16.32 -10.90
C GLY A 148 4.66 15.69 -9.62
N PHE A 149 3.92 15.80 -8.51
CA PHE A 149 4.20 15.02 -7.31
C PHE A 149 3.78 13.55 -7.51
N PHE A 150 2.50 13.31 -7.78
CA PHE A 150 1.94 11.96 -7.82
C PHE A 150 2.51 11.07 -8.92
N SER A 151 2.84 11.64 -10.09
CA SER A 151 3.36 10.88 -11.23
C SER A 151 4.65 10.13 -10.94
N THR A 152 5.40 10.56 -9.92
CA THR A 152 6.63 9.89 -9.46
C THR A 152 6.50 9.31 -8.06
N ALA A 153 5.60 9.85 -7.22
CA ALA A 153 5.36 9.38 -5.87
C ALA A 153 4.89 7.91 -5.84
N ASP A 154 3.93 7.52 -6.68
CA ASP A 154 3.42 6.14 -6.68
C ASP A 154 4.46 5.16 -7.27
N SER A 155 5.35 5.64 -8.15
CA SER A 155 6.52 4.87 -8.56
C SER A 155 7.53 4.67 -7.42
N LEU A 156 7.70 5.64 -6.52
CA LEU A 156 8.54 5.48 -5.32
C LEU A 156 7.93 4.44 -4.37
N VAL A 157 6.61 4.47 -4.17
CA VAL A 157 5.89 3.46 -3.38
C VAL A 157 6.03 2.07 -4.02
N ALA A 158 5.72 1.92 -5.31
CA ALA A 158 5.86 0.65 -6.04
C ALA A 158 7.27 0.05 -5.92
N ASN A 159 8.29 0.88 -6.15
CA ASN A 159 9.69 0.46 -6.03
C ASN A 159 10.03 0.06 -4.58
N ASN A 160 9.53 0.79 -3.58
CA ASN A 160 9.71 0.42 -2.18
C ASN A 160 9.08 -0.95 -1.86
N LEU A 161 7.85 -1.18 -2.32
CA LEU A 161 7.15 -2.44 -2.10
C LEU A 161 7.94 -3.63 -2.67
N VAL A 162 8.39 -3.51 -3.92
CA VAL A 162 9.03 -4.62 -4.66
C VAL A 162 10.49 -4.82 -4.26
N LEU A 163 11.26 -3.73 -4.12
CA LEU A 163 12.72 -3.80 -3.91
C LEU A 163 13.11 -3.91 -2.42
N ALA A 164 12.22 -3.50 -1.51
CA ALA A 164 12.50 -3.47 -0.07
C ALA A 164 11.48 -4.31 0.72
N VAL A 165 10.23 -3.86 0.82
CA VAL A 165 9.26 -4.40 1.80
C VAL A 165 8.96 -5.89 1.59
N TYR A 166 8.69 -6.31 0.34
CA TYR A 166 8.28 -7.68 0.01
C TYR A 166 9.25 -8.74 0.54
N ARG A 167 10.56 -8.45 0.46
CA ARG A 167 11.62 -9.37 0.92
C ARG A 167 11.51 -9.65 2.42
N HIS A 168 11.17 -8.64 3.22
CA HIS A 168 11.21 -8.71 4.68
C HIS A 168 9.87 -9.10 5.31
N ILE A 169 8.77 -9.00 4.56
CA ILE A 169 7.49 -9.59 4.95
C ILE A 169 7.51 -11.08 4.62
N THR A 170 7.71 -11.91 5.65
CA THR A 170 7.87 -13.36 5.55
C THR A 170 6.54 -14.09 5.77
N ASN A 171 5.48 -13.64 5.09
CA ASN A 171 4.17 -14.27 5.15
C ASN A 171 3.49 -14.28 3.77
N PRO A 172 3.00 -15.43 3.28
CA PRO A 172 2.51 -15.54 1.91
C PRO A 172 1.20 -14.78 1.65
N GLU A 173 0.24 -14.77 2.58
CA GLU A 173 -1.01 -14.03 2.39
C GLU A 173 -0.80 -12.51 2.43
N CYS A 174 0.14 -12.01 3.23
CA CYS A 174 0.57 -10.60 3.18
C CYS A 174 1.31 -10.28 1.87
N ARG A 175 2.22 -11.17 1.42
CA ARG A 175 2.89 -11.04 0.13
C ARG A 175 1.87 -11.00 -1.03
N GLN A 176 0.81 -11.79 -0.97
CA GLN A 176 -0.25 -11.75 -1.98
C GLN A 176 -0.92 -10.37 -2.06
N TYR A 177 -1.20 -9.73 -0.92
CA TYR A 177 -1.70 -8.35 -0.92
C TYR A 177 -0.67 -7.36 -1.47
N LEU A 178 0.60 -7.47 -1.09
CA LEU A 178 1.67 -6.60 -1.61
C LEU A 178 1.79 -6.67 -3.14
N LEU A 179 1.59 -7.84 -3.75
CA LEU A 179 1.56 -7.97 -5.22
C LEU A 179 0.38 -7.19 -5.82
N ARG A 180 -0.78 -7.24 -5.16
CA ARG A 180 -1.96 -6.48 -5.60
C ARG A 180 -1.75 -4.98 -5.44
N GLN A 181 -1.23 -4.53 -4.29
CA GLN A 181 -0.91 -3.14 -4.03
C GLN A 181 0.09 -2.62 -5.07
N ALA A 182 1.21 -3.31 -5.29
CA ALA A 182 2.21 -2.89 -6.27
C ALA A 182 1.64 -2.77 -7.71
N PHE A 183 0.66 -3.61 -8.06
CA PHE A 183 -0.07 -3.47 -9.31
C PHE A 183 -1.01 -2.25 -9.31
N GLU A 184 -1.67 -1.93 -8.19
CA GLU A 184 -2.47 -0.72 -8.03
C GLU A 184 -1.60 0.54 -8.17
N GLU A 185 -0.39 0.59 -7.60
CA GLU A 185 0.56 1.70 -7.80
C GLU A 185 0.92 1.91 -9.29
N ALA A 186 1.03 0.81 -10.06
CA ALA A 186 1.25 0.87 -11.50
C ALA A 186 0.01 1.41 -12.25
N LEU A 187 -1.20 1.06 -11.80
CA LEU A 187 -2.43 1.63 -12.32
C LEU A 187 -2.54 3.13 -12.01
N HIS A 188 -2.12 3.56 -10.82
CA HIS A 188 -2.13 4.97 -10.44
C HIS A 188 -1.13 5.78 -11.28
N THR A 189 0.09 5.26 -11.45
CA THR A 189 1.10 5.86 -12.35
C THR A 189 0.56 6.00 -13.78
N HIS A 190 -0.14 4.98 -14.27
CA HIS A 190 -0.82 5.01 -15.56
C HIS A 190 -1.96 6.05 -15.61
N ALA A 191 -2.71 6.23 -14.52
CA ALA A 191 -3.75 7.25 -14.43
C ALA A 191 -3.18 8.66 -14.60
N TYR A 192 -2.07 8.98 -13.91
CA TYR A 192 -1.44 10.29 -14.07
C TYR A 192 -0.89 10.50 -15.48
N GLN A 193 -0.27 9.48 -16.08
CA GLN A 193 0.18 9.55 -17.47
C GLN A 193 -1.00 9.83 -18.41
N TYR A 194 -2.12 9.13 -18.24
CA TYR A 194 -3.33 9.32 -19.05
C TYR A 194 -3.91 10.74 -18.91
N VAL A 195 -3.92 11.32 -17.70
CA VAL A 195 -4.31 12.72 -17.50
C VAL A 195 -3.34 13.69 -18.19
N VAL A 196 -2.03 13.50 -18.01
CA VAL A 196 -0.98 14.35 -18.61
C VAL A 196 -1.08 14.36 -20.13
N GLU A 197 -1.21 13.19 -20.75
CA GLU A 197 -1.38 13.02 -22.19
C GLU A 197 -2.67 13.66 -22.67
N SER A 198 -3.80 13.37 -22.00
CA SER A 198 -5.12 13.90 -22.38
C SER A 198 -5.14 15.43 -22.40
N LEU A 199 -4.56 16.06 -21.39
CA LEU A 199 -4.52 17.52 -21.26
C LEU A 199 -3.47 18.18 -22.18
N GLY A 200 -2.62 17.38 -22.86
CA GLY A 200 -1.54 17.88 -23.71
C GLY A 200 -0.47 18.63 -22.93
N LEU A 201 -0.16 18.16 -21.72
CA LEU A 201 0.94 18.69 -20.91
C LEU A 201 2.28 18.16 -21.42
N ASP A 202 3.37 18.86 -21.08
CA ASP A 202 4.72 18.35 -21.30
C ASP A 202 5.01 17.24 -20.28
N GLU A 203 5.07 15.99 -20.76
CA GLU A 203 5.36 14.82 -19.94
C GLU A 203 6.72 14.94 -19.24
N GLY A 204 7.72 15.49 -19.93
CA GLY A 204 9.04 15.74 -19.38
C GLY A 204 8.97 16.72 -18.21
N GLU A 205 8.28 17.85 -18.38
CA GLU A 205 8.08 18.84 -17.30
C GLU A 205 7.39 18.21 -16.08
N VAL A 206 6.29 17.47 -16.31
CA VAL A 206 5.50 16.91 -15.20
C VAL A 206 6.26 15.80 -14.47
N PHE A 207 6.79 14.80 -15.18
CA PHE A 207 7.50 13.67 -14.55
C PHE A 207 8.88 14.06 -14.02
N ASN A 208 9.48 15.15 -14.51
CA ASN A 208 10.73 15.67 -13.98
C ASN A 208 10.54 16.61 -12.78
N MET A 209 9.29 16.98 -12.43
CA MET A 209 9.03 18.03 -11.46
C MET A 209 9.62 17.75 -10.08
N TYR A 210 9.70 16.48 -9.65
CA TYR A 210 10.37 16.11 -8.39
C TYR A 210 11.88 16.38 -8.36
N ARG A 211 12.50 16.70 -9.51
CA ARG A 211 13.91 17.12 -9.61
C ARG A 211 14.07 18.63 -9.88
N GLU A 212 12.98 19.34 -10.13
CA GLU A 212 13.00 20.77 -10.50
C GLU A 212 12.33 21.67 -9.45
N LEU A 213 11.31 21.16 -8.76
CA LEU A 213 10.53 21.93 -7.79
C LEU A 213 10.85 21.47 -6.35
N PRO A 214 11.50 22.32 -5.52
CA PRO A 214 11.92 21.93 -4.16
C PRO A 214 10.80 21.37 -3.28
N ALA A 215 9.58 21.90 -3.43
CA ALA A 215 8.40 21.45 -2.70
C ALA A 215 8.05 19.97 -2.98
N VAL A 216 8.27 19.52 -4.21
CA VAL A 216 8.02 18.13 -4.63
C VAL A 216 9.24 17.26 -4.30
N ALA A 217 10.45 17.76 -4.58
CA ALA A 217 11.71 17.08 -4.34
C ALA A 217 11.89 16.64 -2.89
N ARG A 218 11.56 17.52 -1.93
CA ARG A 218 11.76 17.27 -0.51
C ARG A 218 11.05 16.00 -0.02
N LYS A 219 9.87 15.68 -0.56
CA LYS A 219 9.10 14.48 -0.18
C LYS A 219 9.79 13.21 -0.68
N ALA A 220 10.33 13.24 -1.90
CA ALA A 220 11.13 12.14 -2.45
C ALA A 220 12.47 11.97 -1.71
N GLU A 221 13.18 13.07 -1.46
CA GLU A 221 14.44 13.08 -0.69
C GLU A 221 14.26 12.55 0.73
N TRP A 222 13.10 12.82 1.35
CA TRP A 222 12.75 12.29 2.66
C TRP A 222 12.47 10.78 2.63
N ALA A 223 11.81 10.28 1.58
CA ALA A 223 11.39 8.88 1.50
C ALA A 223 12.49 7.92 1.02
N LEU A 224 13.33 8.35 0.07
CA LEU A 224 14.35 7.51 -0.57
C LEU A 224 15.32 6.82 0.40
N PRO A 225 15.82 7.47 1.47
CA PRO A 225 16.73 6.82 2.42
C PRO A 225 16.14 5.55 3.06
N PHE A 226 14.83 5.51 3.33
CA PHE A 226 14.20 4.32 3.90
C PHE A 226 14.35 3.13 2.93
N THR A 227 13.89 3.28 1.68
CA THR A 227 14.03 2.26 0.64
C THR A 227 15.48 1.85 0.41
N GLN A 228 16.42 2.81 0.41
CA GLN A 228 17.85 2.53 0.25
C GLN A 228 18.38 1.63 1.38
N TYR A 229 17.95 1.83 2.62
CA TYR A 229 18.37 0.98 3.73
C TYR A 229 17.85 -0.45 3.61
N LEU A 230 16.57 -0.64 3.28
CA LEU A 230 15.98 -1.97 3.24
C LEU A 230 16.28 -2.76 1.95
N SER A 231 16.55 -2.06 0.84
CA SER A 231 16.97 -2.68 -0.42
C SER A 231 18.44 -3.12 -0.42
N ASP A 232 19.25 -2.69 0.56
CA ASP A 232 20.63 -3.18 0.72
C ASP A 232 20.62 -4.73 0.80
N PRO A 233 21.36 -5.43 -0.08
CA PRO A 233 21.49 -6.89 -0.04
C PRO A 233 21.98 -7.43 1.31
N HIS A 234 22.74 -6.65 2.08
CA HIS A 234 23.28 -7.05 3.39
C HIS A 234 22.34 -6.77 4.56
N PHE A 235 21.25 -6.02 4.34
CA PHE A 235 20.28 -5.78 5.39
C PHE A 235 19.47 -7.04 5.67
N HIS A 236 19.40 -7.49 6.92
CA HIS A 236 18.56 -8.62 7.30
C HIS A 236 17.81 -8.34 8.61
N THR A 237 16.52 -8.64 8.62
CA THR A 237 15.73 -8.71 9.85
C THR A 237 16.20 -9.88 10.73
N GLY A 238 15.83 -9.86 12.01
CA GLY A 238 16.22 -10.87 13.02
C GLY A 238 17.00 -10.30 14.21
N THR A 239 17.35 -9.00 14.18
CA THR A 239 17.83 -8.25 15.33
C THR A 239 16.82 -7.16 15.69
N THR A 240 16.75 -6.77 16.97
CA THR A 240 15.85 -5.69 17.42
C THR A 240 16.05 -4.40 16.64
N GLU A 241 17.30 -4.04 16.35
CA GLU A 241 17.62 -2.82 15.59
C GLU A 241 17.11 -2.90 14.14
N ASN A 242 17.37 -4.01 13.43
CA ASN A 242 16.95 -4.14 12.04
C ASN A 242 15.44 -4.32 11.91
N ASP A 243 14.81 -5.04 12.83
CA ASP A 243 13.36 -5.17 12.88
C ASP A 243 12.70 -3.80 13.16
N GLN A 244 13.32 -2.94 13.98
CA GLN A 244 12.88 -1.55 14.16
C GLN A 244 13.09 -0.70 12.91
N ARG A 245 14.16 -0.93 12.13
CA ARG A 245 14.38 -0.23 10.84
C ARG A 245 13.27 -0.58 9.84
N LEU A 246 12.91 -1.86 9.72
CA LEU A 246 11.76 -2.28 8.91
C LEU A 246 10.46 -1.64 9.40
N LEU A 247 10.18 -1.71 10.70
CA LEU A 247 8.97 -1.13 11.27
C LEU A 247 8.88 0.39 11.03
N ARG A 248 10.02 1.08 11.09
CA ARG A 248 10.14 2.51 10.81
C ARG A 248 9.82 2.82 9.35
N GLU A 249 10.33 2.03 8.41
CA GLU A 249 10.01 2.20 6.99
C GLU A 249 8.53 1.93 6.70
N LEU A 250 7.95 0.88 7.28
CA LEU A 250 6.52 0.61 7.11
C LEU A 250 5.67 1.80 7.57
N ILE A 251 6.06 2.47 8.67
CA ILE A 251 5.43 3.71 9.12
C ILE A 251 5.71 4.86 8.15
N ALA A 252 6.93 4.99 7.64
CA ALA A 252 7.29 6.04 6.69
C ALA A 252 6.49 5.97 5.38
N PHE A 253 6.26 4.78 4.82
CA PHE A 253 5.49 4.64 3.58
C PHE A 253 3.98 4.61 3.84
N TYR A 254 3.47 3.67 4.64
CA TYR A 254 2.03 3.51 4.79
C TYR A 254 1.36 4.61 5.63
N VAL A 255 2.02 5.08 6.69
CA VAL A 255 1.41 6.05 7.62
C VAL A 255 1.70 7.48 7.19
N VAL A 256 2.91 7.76 6.71
CA VAL A 256 3.32 9.10 6.30
C VAL A 256 3.13 9.33 4.80
N PHE A 257 3.75 8.54 3.93
CA PHE A 257 3.73 8.81 2.49
C PHE A 257 2.31 8.65 1.90
N GLU A 258 1.72 7.47 2.02
CA GLU A 258 0.35 7.17 1.58
C GLU A 258 -0.68 7.83 2.52
N GLY A 259 -0.41 7.82 3.83
CA GLY A 259 -1.36 8.24 4.85
C GLY A 259 -1.44 9.74 5.15
N ILE A 260 -0.43 10.55 4.81
CA ILE A 260 -0.35 12.01 5.05
C ILE A 260 -0.04 12.76 3.76
N PHE A 261 1.08 12.43 3.08
CA PHE A 261 1.55 13.17 1.91
C PHE A 261 0.61 13.13 0.72
N PHE A 262 -0.18 12.07 0.54
CA PHE A 262 -1.16 12.00 -0.54
C PHE A 262 -2.42 12.81 -0.26
N TYR A 263 -2.78 13.02 1.00
CA TYR A 263 -4.09 13.56 1.37
C TYR A 263 -4.26 15.06 1.08
N VAL A 264 -3.18 15.85 1.07
CA VAL A 264 -3.24 17.23 0.54
C VAL A 264 -3.62 17.19 -0.92
N GLY A 265 -2.93 16.32 -1.66
CA GLY A 265 -3.11 16.21 -3.08
C GLY A 265 -4.52 15.74 -3.47
N PHE A 266 -5.07 14.76 -2.75
CA PHE A 266 -6.46 14.33 -2.91
C PHE A 266 -7.44 15.47 -2.67
N THR A 267 -7.28 16.19 -1.55
CA THR A 267 -8.21 17.28 -1.19
C THR A 267 -8.19 18.40 -2.23
N GLN A 268 -7.01 18.74 -2.77
CA GLN A 268 -6.86 19.75 -3.82
C GLN A 268 -7.65 19.39 -5.09
N ILE A 269 -7.46 18.18 -5.63
CA ILE A 269 -8.11 17.76 -6.88
C ILE A 269 -9.60 17.47 -6.67
N LEU A 270 -9.97 16.80 -5.58
CA LEU A 270 -11.38 16.51 -5.29
C LEU A 270 -12.20 17.78 -5.00
N SER A 271 -11.58 18.82 -4.45
CA SER A 271 -12.21 20.14 -4.33
C SER A 271 -12.53 20.78 -5.69
N MET A 272 -11.69 20.54 -6.72
CA MET A 272 -12.02 20.94 -8.11
C MET A 272 -13.25 20.17 -8.60
N GLY A 273 -13.27 18.85 -8.41
CA GLY A 273 -14.37 17.98 -8.81
C GLY A 273 -15.71 18.39 -8.18
N ARG A 274 -15.70 18.76 -6.88
CA ARG A 274 -16.89 19.28 -6.17
C ARG A 274 -17.44 20.58 -6.75
N ARG A 275 -16.60 21.34 -7.45
CA ARG A 275 -16.98 22.57 -8.17
C ARG A 275 -17.25 22.31 -9.65
N ASN A 276 -17.42 21.04 -10.04
CA ASN A 276 -17.65 20.59 -11.40
C ASN A 276 -16.52 21.03 -12.36
N LYS A 277 -15.28 21.04 -11.86
CA LYS A 277 -14.06 21.31 -12.63
C LYS A 277 -13.17 20.08 -12.62
N MET A 278 -12.55 19.79 -13.76
CA MET A 278 -11.64 18.65 -13.92
C MET A 278 -12.28 17.34 -13.42
N THR A 279 -13.51 17.06 -13.85
CA THR A 279 -14.33 15.98 -13.31
C THR A 279 -13.76 14.60 -13.64
N GLY A 280 -13.15 14.42 -14.82
CA GLY A 280 -12.49 13.16 -15.19
C GLY A 280 -11.22 12.92 -14.37
N THR A 281 -10.43 13.96 -14.13
CA THR A 281 -9.26 13.90 -13.24
C THR A 281 -9.69 13.62 -11.79
N ALA A 282 -10.75 14.29 -11.32
CA ALA A 282 -11.27 14.08 -9.97
C ALA A 282 -11.85 12.68 -9.78
N GLU A 283 -12.49 12.10 -10.80
CA GLU A 283 -12.97 10.71 -10.76
C GLU A 283 -11.81 9.71 -10.65
N GLN A 284 -10.74 9.87 -11.44
CA GLN A 284 -9.52 9.06 -11.29
C GLN A 284 -8.94 9.15 -9.87
N PHE A 285 -8.87 10.36 -9.31
CA PHE A 285 -8.42 10.58 -7.93
C PHE A 285 -9.35 9.95 -6.89
N GLN A 286 -10.65 9.77 -7.18
CA GLN A 286 -11.53 9.00 -6.31
C GLN A 286 -11.17 7.52 -6.33
N TYR A 287 -10.89 6.93 -7.48
CA TYR A 287 -10.44 5.54 -7.54
C TYR A 287 -9.12 5.34 -6.79
N ILE A 288 -8.12 6.19 -7.07
CA ILE A 288 -6.82 6.17 -6.38
C ILE A 288 -7.03 6.30 -4.86
N MET A 289 -7.78 7.30 -4.38
CA MET A 289 -8.02 7.48 -2.94
C MET A 289 -8.73 6.27 -2.29
N ARG A 290 -9.56 5.54 -3.03
CA ARG A 290 -10.17 4.29 -2.51
C ARG A 290 -9.10 3.23 -2.31
N ASP A 291 -8.23 3.05 -3.29
CA ASP A 291 -7.14 2.08 -3.25
C ASP A 291 -6.16 2.44 -2.12
N GLU A 292 -5.75 3.70 -2.01
CA GLU A 292 -4.90 4.22 -0.93
C GLU A 292 -5.46 4.01 0.47
N SER A 293 -6.79 4.11 0.62
CA SER A 293 -7.44 3.82 1.90
C SER A 293 -7.25 2.36 2.30
N MET A 294 -7.22 1.44 1.33
CA MET A 294 -6.95 0.02 1.55
C MET A 294 -5.47 -0.22 1.83
N HIS A 295 -4.57 0.43 1.08
CA HIS A 295 -3.12 0.30 1.26
C HIS A 295 -2.72 0.71 2.68
N MET A 296 -3.13 1.90 3.11
CA MET A 296 -2.89 2.40 4.46
C MET A 296 -3.48 1.46 5.53
N ASN A 297 -4.71 0.96 5.32
CA ASN A 297 -5.34 0.03 6.26
C ASN A 297 -4.59 -1.31 6.34
N PHE A 298 -4.05 -1.81 5.23
CA PHE A 298 -3.18 -2.99 5.24
C PHE A 298 -1.88 -2.71 5.99
N GLY A 299 -1.21 -1.59 5.69
CA GLY A 299 0.02 -1.20 6.37
C GLY A 299 -0.14 -1.05 7.89
N ILE A 300 -1.23 -0.42 8.34
CA ILE A 300 -1.57 -0.30 9.76
C ILE A 300 -1.74 -1.68 10.40
N ASP A 301 -2.43 -2.61 9.75
CA ASP A 301 -2.63 -3.97 10.26
C ASP A 301 -1.30 -4.74 10.32
N VAL A 302 -0.43 -4.61 9.31
CA VAL A 302 0.94 -5.17 9.31
C VAL A 302 1.76 -4.60 10.48
N ILE A 303 1.79 -3.27 10.65
CA ILE A 303 2.51 -2.58 11.72
C ILE A 303 2.04 -3.06 13.09
N ASN A 304 0.72 -3.09 13.30
CA ASN A 304 0.12 -3.53 14.56
C ASN A 304 0.37 -5.02 14.83
N GLN A 305 0.33 -5.86 13.80
CA GLN A 305 0.61 -7.29 13.93
C GLN A 305 2.10 -7.54 14.24
N ILE A 306 3.04 -6.81 13.62
CA ILE A 306 4.47 -6.85 13.96
C ILE A 306 4.68 -6.46 15.43
N LYS A 307 4.04 -5.38 15.90
CA LYS A 307 4.10 -4.95 17.30
C LYS A 307 3.54 -5.99 18.26
N LEU A 308 2.46 -6.67 17.88
CA LEU A 308 1.84 -7.71 18.70
C LEU A 308 2.76 -8.94 18.82
N GLU A 309 3.38 -9.36 17.73
CA GLU A 309 4.28 -10.51 17.67
C GLU A 309 5.67 -10.21 18.22
N ASN A 310 6.08 -8.94 18.25
CA ASN A 310 7.39 -8.47 18.67
C ASN A 310 7.27 -7.23 19.59
N PRO A 311 6.69 -7.35 20.80
CA PRO A 311 6.42 -6.20 21.67
C PRO A 311 7.65 -5.36 22.03
N GLN A 312 8.83 -5.98 22.05
CA GLN A 312 10.11 -5.33 22.33
C GLN A 312 10.48 -4.24 21.31
N LEU A 313 9.96 -4.31 20.07
CA LEU A 313 10.23 -3.31 19.04
C LEU A 313 9.54 -1.97 19.34
N TRP A 314 8.42 -1.99 20.07
CA TRP A 314 7.59 -0.82 20.36
C TRP A 314 8.01 -0.11 21.66
N SER A 315 9.32 0.14 21.81
CA SER A 315 9.92 0.78 22.97
C SER A 315 9.53 2.26 23.10
N ALA A 316 9.72 2.86 24.28
CA ALA A 316 9.45 4.28 24.49
C ALA A 316 10.27 5.19 23.57
N GLY A 317 11.55 4.85 23.34
CA GLY A 317 12.41 5.57 22.40
C GLY A 317 11.90 5.48 20.97
N PHE A 318 11.54 4.28 20.52
CA PHE A 318 11.00 4.09 19.17
C PHE A 318 9.70 4.86 18.94
N LYS A 319 8.78 4.85 19.92
CA LYS A 319 7.55 5.66 19.88
C LYS A 319 7.85 7.15 19.74
N SER A 320 8.82 7.67 20.49
CA SER A 320 9.25 9.07 20.41
C SER A 320 9.75 9.42 19.02
N ASP A 321 10.55 8.53 18.41
CA ASP A 321 11.04 8.75 17.06
C ASP A 321 9.91 8.75 16.02
N MET A 322 8.92 7.85 16.14
CA MET A 322 7.78 7.80 15.23
C MET A 322 6.91 9.05 15.34
N ILE A 323 6.72 9.57 16.57
CA ILE A 323 6.05 10.85 16.78
C ILE A 323 6.79 11.99 16.08
N GLN A 324 8.12 12.04 16.22
CA GLN A 324 8.92 13.07 15.58
C GLN A 324 8.84 12.98 14.04
N MET A 325 8.90 11.77 13.49
CA MET A 325 8.72 11.51 12.06
C MET A 325 7.37 12.03 11.54
N ILE A 326 6.28 11.75 12.26
CA ILE A 326 4.93 12.21 11.87
C ILE A 326 4.83 13.74 11.94
N ARG A 327 5.43 14.37 12.95
CA ARG A 327 5.45 15.84 13.07
C ARG A 327 6.25 16.49 11.94
N GLU A 328 7.41 15.94 11.62
CA GLU A 328 8.23 16.38 10.49
C GLU A 328 7.45 16.26 9.17
N ALA A 329 6.73 15.17 8.97
CA ALA A 329 5.87 14.99 7.80
C ALA A 329 4.78 16.06 7.69
N VAL A 330 4.11 16.40 8.81
CA VAL A 330 3.12 17.49 8.84
C VAL A 330 3.76 18.81 8.40
N ASP A 331 4.97 19.12 8.86
CA ASP A 331 5.67 20.35 8.49
C ASP A 331 6.07 20.36 7.00
N ILE A 332 6.62 19.25 6.48
CA ILE A 332 6.96 19.09 5.06
C ILE A 332 5.72 19.29 4.19
N GLU A 333 4.62 18.64 4.54
CA GLU A 333 3.41 18.65 3.74
C GLU A 333 2.65 19.98 3.85
N THR A 334 2.73 20.63 5.01
CA THR A 334 2.25 22.01 5.19
C THR A 334 3.01 22.94 4.24
N GLN A 335 4.34 22.85 4.18
CA GLN A 335 5.12 23.67 3.24
C GLN A 335 4.75 23.39 1.79
N TYR A 336 4.53 22.12 1.41
CA TYR A 336 4.03 21.78 0.08
C TYR A 336 2.68 22.45 -0.23
N ALA A 337 1.76 22.50 0.73
CA ALA A 337 0.48 23.20 0.58
C ALA A 337 0.67 24.71 0.39
N TYR A 338 1.57 25.36 1.14
CA TYR A 338 1.90 26.78 0.97
C TYR A 338 2.51 27.06 -0.39
N ASP A 339 3.46 26.23 -0.82
CA ASP A 339 4.13 26.41 -2.10
C ASP A 339 3.13 26.24 -3.25
N THR A 340 2.26 25.23 -3.18
CA THR A 340 1.27 24.90 -4.22
C THR A 340 0.08 25.88 -4.27
N MET A 341 -0.24 26.56 -3.16
CA MET A 341 -1.36 27.48 -3.07
C MET A 341 -0.97 28.81 -2.38
N PRO A 342 -0.05 29.61 -2.97
CA PRO A 342 0.47 30.82 -2.33
C PRO A 342 -0.62 31.87 -2.06
N ARG A 343 -1.65 31.93 -2.92
CA ARG A 343 -2.81 32.83 -2.78
C ARG A 343 -4.08 32.12 -2.31
N GLY A 344 -4.08 30.79 -2.25
CA GLY A 344 -5.29 29.98 -2.13
C GLY A 344 -6.18 30.03 -3.38
N VAL A 345 -7.23 29.22 -3.37
CA VAL A 345 -8.32 29.24 -4.37
C VAL A 345 -9.65 29.12 -3.63
N ILE A 346 -10.78 29.23 -4.33
CA ILE A 346 -12.12 29.15 -3.70
C ILE A 346 -12.23 27.84 -2.90
N GLY A 347 -12.42 27.97 -1.59
CA GLY A 347 -12.58 26.86 -0.66
C GLY A 347 -11.30 26.19 -0.17
N LEU A 348 -10.11 26.64 -0.60
CA LEU A 348 -8.81 26.06 -0.22
C LEU A 348 -7.77 27.15 0.08
N ASN A 349 -7.11 27.06 1.22
CA ASN A 349 -5.91 27.84 1.52
C ASN A 349 -4.94 27.02 2.39
N ALA A 350 -3.67 27.40 2.38
CA ALA A 350 -2.62 26.66 3.08
C ALA A 350 -2.83 26.55 4.62
N PRO A 351 -3.31 27.59 5.34
CA PRO A 351 -3.67 27.44 6.76
C PRO A 351 -4.69 26.33 7.04
N MET A 352 -5.74 26.20 6.21
CA MET A 352 -6.70 25.09 6.34
C MET A 352 -6.02 23.72 6.13
N PHE A 353 -5.05 23.63 5.24
CA PHE A 353 -4.29 22.38 5.04
C PHE A 353 -3.43 22.02 6.24
N ARG A 354 -2.85 22.98 6.94
CA ARG A 354 -2.13 22.71 8.20
C ARG A 354 -3.06 22.07 9.23
N GLU A 355 -4.23 22.67 9.48
CA GLU A 355 -5.21 22.12 10.42
C GLU A 355 -5.69 20.72 9.99
N TYR A 356 -5.92 20.52 8.70
CA TYR A 356 -6.27 19.21 8.15
C TYR A 356 -5.18 18.15 8.34
N LEU A 357 -3.92 18.52 8.11
CA LEU A 357 -2.77 17.64 8.29
C LEU A 357 -2.58 17.25 9.76
N GLU A 358 -2.72 18.21 10.67
CA GLU A 358 -2.69 17.96 12.12
C GLU A 358 -3.84 17.02 12.55
N PHE A 359 -5.04 17.20 12.00
CA PHE A 359 -6.18 16.29 12.18
C PHE A 359 -5.86 14.87 11.67
N ILE A 360 -5.36 14.73 10.44
CA ILE A 360 -4.98 13.42 9.88
C ILE A 360 -3.89 12.78 10.72
N ALA A 361 -2.85 13.52 11.11
CA ALA A 361 -1.73 13.02 11.89
C ALA A 361 -2.19 12.44 13.23
N ASN A 362 -3.14 13.07 13.92
CA ASN A 362 -3.73 12.50 15.14
C ASN A 362 -4.44 11.16 14.87
N ARG A 363 -5.17 11.05 13.76
CA ARG A 363 -5.83 9.78 13.38
C ARG A 363 -4.80 8.69 13.10
N ARG A 364 -3.73 9.01 12.36
CA ARG A 364 -2.61 8.10 12.08
C ARG A 364 -1.94 7.63 13.36
N CYS A 365 -1.63 8.56 14.26
CA CYS A 365 -1.09 8.25 15.59
C CYS A 365 -2.00 7.27 16.35
N ALA A 366 -3.30 7.54 16.42
CA ALA A 366 -4.26 6.67 17.11
C ALA A 366 -4.30 5.26 16.51
N GLN A 367 -4.29 5.14 15.18
CA GLN A 367 -4.35 3.86 14.45
C GLN A 367 -3.16 2.94 14.75
N ILE A 368 -1.99 3.51 15.09
CA ILE A 368 -0.79 2.75 15.49
C ILE A 368 -0.49 2.84 17.00
N GLY A 369 -1.44 3.32 17.82
CA GLY A 369 -1.32 3.36 19.27
C GLY A 369 -0.27 4.36 19.80
N LEU A 370 -0.10 5.48 19.12
CA LEU A 370 0.62 6.66 19.60
C LEU A 370 -0.38 7.68 20.18
N PRO A 371 0.05 8.49 21.17
CA PRO A 371 -0.80 9.54 21.73
C PRO A 371 -1.14 10.61 20.70
N GLU A 372 -2.21 11.35 20.97
CA GLU A 372 -2.57 12.56 20.22
C GLU A 372 -1.42 13.58 20.25
N GLN A 373 -1.15 14.22 19.12
CA GLN A 373 -0.05 15.18 18.95
C GLN A 373 -0.53 16.63 18.86
N TYR A 374 -1.73 16.85 18.34
CA TYR A 374 -2.30 18.17 18.07
C TYR A 374 -3.68 18.29 18.72
N PRO A 375 -3.78 18.56 20.03
CA PRO A 375 -5.07 18.59 20.72
C PRO A 375 -5.95 19.75 20.23
N GLY A 376 -7.24 19.47 20.02
CA GLY A 376 -8.25 20.49 19.70
C GLY A 376 -8.37 20.87 18.22
N VAL A 377 -7.65 20.18 17.33
CA VAL A 377 -7.79 20.36 15.87
C VAL A 377 -9.05 19.69 15.36
N ASN A 378 -9.74 20.33 14.41
CA ASN A 378 -10.91 19.77 13.75
C ASN A 378 -10.60 19.44 12.29
N ASN A 379 -11.50 18.71 11.62
CA ASN A 379 -11.39 18.52 10.17
C ASN A 379 -11.99 19.73 9.43
N PRO A 380 -11.19 20.60 8.79
CA PRO A 380 -11.72 21.73 8.02
C PRO A 380 -12.37 21.30 6.70
N PHE A 381 -12.21 20.03 6.28
CA PHE A 381 -12.78 19.45 5.08
C PHE A 381 -13.67 18.23 5.44
N PRO A 382 -14.82 18.41 6.12
CA PRO A 382 -15.67 17.29 6.56
C PRO A 382 -16.16 16.41 5.40
N TRP A 383 -16.32 17.01 4.21
CA TRP A 383 -16.68 16.30 2.99
C TRP A 383 -15.62 15.28 2.54
N MET A 384 -14.35 15.41 2.95
CA MET A 384 -13.35 14.36 2.68
C MET A 384 -13.69 13.08 3.44
N SER A 385 -14.20 13.20 4.67
CA SER A 385 -14.69 12.04 5.44
C SER A 385 -15.91 11.41 4.76
N GLU A 386 -16.84 12.22 4.23
CA GLU A 386 -17.99 11.73 3.48
C GLU A 386 -17.58 10.97 2.21
N VAL A 387 -16.60 11.46 1.43
CA VAL A 387 -16.15 10.76 0.21
C VAL A 387 -15.46 9.42 0.55
N LEU A 388 -14.82 9.32 1.72
CA LEU A 388 -14.26 8.07 2.23
C LEU A 388 -15.37 7.12 2.73
N ASP A 389 -16.41 7.64 3.38
CA ASP A 389 -17.50 6.87 3.99
C ASP A 389 -18.59 6.44 3.00
N LEU A 390 -18.95 7.27 2.01
CA LEU A 390 -19.94 6.97 0.95
C LEU A 390 -19.57 5.72 0.13
N LYS A 391 -18.29 5.35 0.12
CA LYS A 391 -17.79 4.14 -0.54
C LYS A 391 -18.00 2.86 0.26
N LYS A 392 -18.39 2.95 1.54
CA LYS A 392 -18.82 1.77 2.31
C LYS A 392 -20.17 1.22 1.83
N GLU A 393 -21.04 2.07 1.28
CA GLU A 393 -22.40 1.68 0.86
C GLU A 393 -22.55 1.44 -0.65
N LYS A 394 -21.74 2.10 -1.50
CA LYS A 394 -21.82 1.92 -2.95
C LYS A 394 -20.86 0.83 -3.44
N ASN A 395 -21.39 -0.37 -3.61
CA ASN A 395 -20.91 -1.28 -4.64
C ASN A 395 -21.07 -0.59 -5.99
N PHE A 396 -19.97 -0.09 -6.56
CA PHE A 396 -19.90 0.67 -7.83
C PHE A 396 -20.40 -0.12 -9.07
N PHE A 397 -20.83 -1.37 -8.86
CA PHE A 397 -21.43 -2.26 -9.85
C PHE A 397 -22.79 -1.77 -10.38
N GLU A 398 -23.45 -0.81 -9.73
CA GLU A 398 -24.71 -0.25 -10.28
C GLU A 398 -24.51 0.59 -11.55
N THR A 399 -23.27 0.98 -11.88
CA THR A 399 -22.97 1.79 -13.08
C THR A 399 -22.21 1.01 -14.17
N ARG A 400 -21.87 -0.28 -13.98
CA ARG A 400 -21.28 -1.07 -15.07
C ARG A 400 -22.38 -1.53 -16.03
N VAL A 401 -22.26 -1.10 -17.29
CA VAL A 401 -22.97 -1.70 -18.42
C VAL A 401 -22.63 -3.20 -18.43
N THR A 402 -23.68 -4.00 -18.33
CA THR A 402 -23.70 -5.46 -18.30
C THR A 402 -23.23 -6.06 -19.64
N GLU A 403 -21.94 -6.02 -19.94
CA GLU A 403 -21.37 -6.79 -21.05
C GLU A 403 -19.98 -7.29 -20.67
N TYR A 404 -19.91 -8.19 -19.70
CA TYR A 404 -18.94 -9.29 -19.62
C TYR A 404 -19.38 -10.24 -18.49
N GLN A 405 -20.62 -10.72 -18.57
CA GLN A 405 -20.87 -12.06 -18.05
C GLN A 405 -20.44 -13.05 -19.13
N THR A 406 -19.32 -13.71 -18.87
CA THR A 406 -18.92 -14.95 -19.51
C THR A 406 -20.14 -15.86 -19.59
N GLY A 407 -20.56 -16.18 -20.82
CA GLY A 407 -21.74 -17.00 -21.11
C GLY A 407 -21.67 -18.35 -20.40
N GLY A 408 -22.35 -18.45 -19.27
CA GLY A 408 -22.56 -19.68 -18.53
C GLY A 408 -23.81 -20.39 -19.03
N ALA A 409 -23.59 -21.50 -19.73
CA ALA A 409 -24.48 -22.65 -19.92
C ALA A 409 -25.99 -22.37 -20.04
N LEU A 410 -26.48 -22.32 -21.28
CA LEU A 410 -27.87 -22.63 -21.59
C LEU A 410 -28.10 -24.12 -21.33
N SER A 411 -28.84 -24.42 -20.27
CA SER A 411 -29.50 -25.71 -20.08
C SER A 411 -30.68 -25.79 -21.04
N TRP A 412 -30.70 -26.80 -21.90
CA TRP A 412 -31.90 -27.22 -22.62
C TRP A 412 -32.23 -28.63 -22.12
N ASP A 413 -33.50 -28.84 -21.76
CA ASP A 413 -34.04 -30.10 -21.22
C ASP A 413 -33.72 -31.34 -22.08
#